data_AF-A0A2E3VXY9-F1
#
_entry.id   AF-A0A2E3VXY9-F1
#
_cell.length_a   1.000
_cell.length_b   1.000
_cell.length_c   1.000
_cell.angle_alpha   90.00
_cell.angle_beta   90.00
_cell.angle_gamma   90.00
#
_symmetry.space_group_name_H-M   'P 1'
#
loop_
_entity.id
_entity.type
_entity.pdbx_description
1 polymer ?
#
loop_
_entity_poly.entity_id
_entity_poly.type
_entity_poly.pdbx_seq_one_letter_code
_entity_poly.pdbx_strand_id
1 'polypeptide(L)' 'MKNKKNLVLGVVLALGAMFIGGAIAYKFYQGESLGIIADKSPERLVRDYSPRTGPTDPKVVLVEFLDP' A
#
# COMPACT_ATOMS: atom_id res chain seq x y z
N MET A 1 26.84 16.53 33.12
CA MET A 1 26.62 16.23 31.68
C MET A 1 26.18 14.79 31.39
N LYS A 2 26.46 13.78 32.24
CA LYS A 2 26.06 12.36 32.03
C LYS A 2 24.55 12.16 31.77
N ASN A 3 23.69 12.81 32.53
CA ASN A 3 22.22 12.64 32.40
C ASN A 3 21.67 13.20 31.08
N LYS A 4 22.32 14.24 30.52
CA LYS A 4 21.92 14.82 29.23
C LYS A 4 22.23 13.88 28.07
N LYS A 5 23.31 13.10 28.13
CA LYS A 5 23.66 12.11 27.10
C LYS A 5 22.66 10.95 27.07
N ASN A 6 22.25 10.46 28.24
CA ASN A 6 21.24 9.40 28.34
C ASN A 6 19.85 9.88 27.88
N LEU A 7 19.50 11.13 28.21
CA LEU A 7 18.28 11.76 27.72
C LEU A 7 18.26 11.84 26.19
N VAL A 8 19.34 12.34 25.58
CA VAL A 8 19.46 12.46 24.12
C VAL A 8 19.40 11.08 23.46
N LEU A 9 20.09 10.08 24.02
CA LEU A 9 20.06 8.72 23.49
C LEU A 9 18.64 8.12 23.54
N GLY A 10 17.92 8.33 24.64
CA GLY A 10 16.52 7.89 24.77
C GLY A 10 15.60 8.53 23.73
N VAL A 11 15.76 9.84 23.49
CA VAL A 11 14.96 10.56 22.47
C VAL A 11 15.26 10.04 21.07
N VAL A 12 16.53 9.81 20.74
CA VAL A 12 16.93 9.27 19.42
C VAL A 12 16.33 7.88 19.20
N LEU A 13 16.38 7.01 20.21
CA LEU A 13 15.79 5.67 20.13
C LEU A 13 14.27 5.72 19.99
N ALA A 14 13.60 6.59 20.75
CA ALA A 14 12.15 6.77 20.65
C ALA A 14 11.73 7.26 19.26
N LEU A 15 12.42 8.26 18.72
CA LEU A 15 12.15 8.78 17.38
C LEU A 15 12.42 7.72 16.30
N GLY A 16 13.52 6.95 16.44
CA GLY A 16 13.82 5.85 15.53
C GLY A 16 12.74 4.77 15.56
N ALA A 17 12.28 4.37 16.75
CA ALA A 17 11.19 3.40 16.90
C ALA A 17 9.87 3.91 16.30
N MET A 18 9.52 5.18 16.54
CA MET A 18 8.33 5.80 15.95
C MET A 18 8.41 5.85 14.42
N PHE A 19 9.57 6.17 13.86
CA PHE A 19 9.76 6.20 12.41
C PHE A 19 9.61 4.82 11.78
N ILE A 20 10.26 3.80 12.35
CA ILE A 20 10.15 2.42 11.85
C ILE A 20 8.71 1.91 11.98
N GLY A 21 8.08 2.11 13.14
CA GLY A 21 6.68 1.73 13.37
C GLY A 21 5.72 2.42 12.39
N GLY A 22 5.90 3.73 12.18
CA GLY A 22 5.13 4.50 11.21
C GLY A 22 5.32 4.03 9.77
N ALA A 23 6.56 3.72 9.36
CA ALA A 23 6.85 3.20 8.02
C ALA A 23 6.20 1.83 7.76
N ILE A 24 6.23 0.93 8.76
CA ILE A 24 5.56 -0.37 8.67
C ILE A 24 4.04 -0.20 8.57
N ALA A 25 3.45 0.62 9.45
CA ALA A 25 2.02 0.90 9.43
C ALA A 25 1.59 1.54 8.11
N TYR A 26 2.35 2.52 7.59
CA TYR A 26 2.07 3.17 6.32
C TYR A 26 2.06 2.18 5.14
N LYS A 27 3.05 1.28 5.08
CA LYS A 27 3.08 0.23 4.06
C LYS A 27 1.90 -0.72 4.16
N PHE A 28 1.50 -1.09 5.37
CA PHE A 28 0.33 -1.93 5.60
C PHE A 28 -0.95 -1.29 5.05
N TYR A 29 -1.20 -0.02 5.40
CA TYR A 29 -2.41 0.69 4.95
C TYR A 29 -2.40 1.05 3.45
N GLN A 30 -1.25 1.34 2.84
CA GLN A 30 -1.17 1.52 1.39
C GLN A 30 -1.37 0.22 0.60
N GLY A 31 -0.81 -0.89 1.08
CA GLY A 31 -1.01 -2.21 0.46
C GLY A 31 -2.48 -2.65 0.54
N GLU A 32 -3.14 -2.38 1.66
CA GLU A 32 -4.57 -2.61 1.82
C GLU A 32 -5.40 -1.79 0.83
N SER A 33 -5.13 -0.50 0.63
CA SER A 33 -6.02 0.35 -0.18
C SER A 33 -6.10 -0.10 -1.64
N LEU A 34 -4.98 -0.53 -2.24
CA LEU A 34 -4.94 -0.98 -3.64
C LEU A 34 -5.41 -2.43 -3.79
N GLY A 35 -5.00 -3.31 -2.87
CA GLY A 35 -5.40 -4.72 -2.90
C GLY A 35 -6.89 -4.94 -2.59
N ILE A 36 -7.45 -4.18 -1.65
CA ILE A 36 -8.86 -4.30 -1.25
C ILE A 36 -9.79 -3.80 -2.37
N ILE A 37 -9.42 -2.75 -3.11
CA ILE A 37 -10.22 -2.26 -4.24
C ILE A 37 -10.25 -3.31 -5.35
N ALA A 38 -9.11 -3.94 -5.65
CA ALA A 38 -9.02 -5.00 -6.65
C ALA A 38 -9.82 -6.25 -6.28
N ASP A 39 -9.81 -6.64 -5.00
CA ASP A 39 -10.45 -7.87 -4.53
C ASP A 39 -11.97 -7.72 -4.33
N LYS A 40 -12.44 -6.58 -3.79
CA LYS A 40 -13.86 -6.39 -3.45
C LYS A 40 -14.74 -5.92 -4.61
N SER A 41 -14.16 -5.32 -5.63
CA SER A 41 -14.93 -4.76 -6.76
C SER A 41 -14.09 -4.69 -8.03
N PRO A 42 -13.67 -5.84 -8.60
CA PRO A 42 -12.83 -5.87 -9.79
C PRO A 42 -13.47 -5.16 -11.00
N GLU A 43 -14.81 -5.16 -11.08
CA GLU A 43 -15.57 -4.42 -12.10
C GLU A 43 -15.30 -2.92 -12.07
N ARG A 44 -14.95 -2.33 -10.92
CA ARG A 44 -14.60 -0.90 -10.83
C ARG A 44 -13.27 -0.56 -11.48
N LEU A 45 -12.40 -1.55 -11.68
CA LEU A 45 -11.12 -1.35 -12.37
C LEU A 45 -11.29 -1.37 -13.89
N VAL A 46 -12.39 -1.93 -14.41
CA VAL A 46 -12.65 -2.07 -15.83
C VAL A 46 -13.68 -1.03 -16.25
N ARG A 47 -13.34 -0.16 -17.20
CA ARG A 47 -14.32 0.78 -17.76
C ARG A 47 -15.29 0.02 -18.66
N ASP A 48 -16.55 0.44 -18.72
CA ASP A 48 -17.60 -0.24 -19.50
C ASP A 48 -17.27 -0.33 -21.00
N TYR A 49 -16.55 0.68 -21.52
CA TYR A 49 -16.14 0.76 -22.92
C TYR A 49 -14.76 0.15 -23.19
N SER A 50 -14.07 -0.40 -22.18
CA SER A 50 -12.76 -1.01 -22.38
C SER A 50 -12.90 -2.27 -23.25
N PRO A 51 -12.07 -2.42 -24.30
CA PRO A 51 -11.99 -3.67 -25.05
C PRO A 51 -11.67 -4.85 -24.14
N ARG A 52 -12.33 -6.00 -24.37
CA ARG A 52 -12.11 -7.25 -23.62
C ARG A 52 -11.76 -8.36 -24.59
N THR A 53 -10.78 -9.17 -24.24
CA THR A 53 -10.37 -10.34 -25.02
C THR A 53 -10.18 -11.53 -24.09
N GLY A 54 -10.48 -12.74 -24.59
CA GLY A 54 -10.35 -13.98 -23.83
C GLY A 54 -11.69 -14.66 -23.47
N PRO A 55 -11.66 -15.64 -22.55
CA PRO A 55 -12.83 -16.41 -22.13
C PRO A 55 -13.88 -15.55 -21.40
N THR A 56 -15.14 -15.97 -21.44
CA THR A 56 -16.24 -15.27 -20.72
C THR A 56 -16.17 -15.44 -19.21
N ASP A 57 -15.48 -16.47 -18.72
CA ASP A 57 -15.29 -16.76 -17.28
C ASP A 57 -13.82 -17.17 -17.02
N PRO A 58 -12.88 -16.21 -17.01
CA PRO A 58 -11.47 -16.50 -16.81
C PRO A 58 -11.13 -16.66 -15.33
N LYS A 59 -10.23 -17.61 -15.00
CA LYS A 59 -9.72 -17.79 -13.63
C LYS A 59 -8.91 -16.58 -13.13
N VAL A 60 -8.37 -15.77 -14.04
CA VAL A 60 -7.54 -14.59 -13.75
C VAL A 60 -7.91 -13.49 -14.74
N VAL A 61 -8.08 -12.26 -14.25
CA VAL A 61 -8.34 -11.07 -15.06
C VAL A 61 -7.14 -10.13 -14.95
N LEU A 62 -6.64 -9.69 -16.11
CA LEU A 62 -5.57 -8.70 -16.23
C LEU A 62 -6.20 -7.41 -16.76
N VAL A 63 -5.96 -6.29 -16.07
CA VAL A 63 -6.45 -4.97 -16.46
C VAL A 63 -5.26 -4.05 -16.65
N GLU A 64 -5.11 -3.51 -17.86
CA GLU A 64 -4.02 -2.60 -18.22
C GLU A 64 -4.52 -1.15 -18.28
N PHE A 65 -3.80 -0.26 -17.60
CA PHE A 65 -4.06 1.18 -17.63
C PHE A 65 -2.97 1.84 -18.48
N LEU A 66 -3.34 2.24 -19.69
CA LEU A 66 -2.46 2.92 -20.64
C LEU A 66 -2.76 4.42 -20.65
N ASP A 67 -1.70 5.23 -20.64
CA ASP A 67 -1.75 6.66 -20.97
C ASP A 67 -1.39 6.79 -22.46
N PRO A 68 -2.22 7.43 -23.31
CA PRO A 68 -1.99 7.49 -24.76
C PRO A 68 -0.73 8.26 -25.19
#